data_AF-A0A2H1ITQ5-F1
#
_entry.id   AF-A0A2H1ITQ5-F1
#
_cell.length_a   1.000
_cell.length_b   1.000
_cell.length_c   1.000
_cell.angle_alpha   90.00
_cell.angle_beta   90.00
_cell.angle_gamma   90.00
#
_symmetry.space_group_name_H-M   'P 1'
#
loop_
_entity.id
_entity.type
_entity.pdbx_description
1 polymer ?
#
loop_
_entity_poly.entity_id
_entity_poly.type
_entity_poly.pdbx_seq_one_letter_code
_entity_poly.pdbx_strand_id
1 'polypeptide(L)'
;MLFHQEEMALPPGAELLITGSDAPVQAFRLGEFAWGTQLHPETDAAQIARWLDGNDLALPAGKTENSIIAEVEVDDSALVDNGRRLARAFVEFLDGRR
;
A
#
# COMPACT_ATOMS: atom_id res chain seq x y z
N MET A 1 -0.23 3.86 0.24
CA MET A 1 -0.79 4.18 1.57
C MET A 1 -0.53 2.99 2.51
N LEU A 2 -0.31 3.23 3.80
CA LEU A 2 -0.04 2.18 4.80
C LEU A 2 -1.21 2.07 5.78
N PHE A 3 -1.84 0.90 5.87
CA PHE A 3 -2.91 0.60 6.83
C PHE A 3 -2.77 -0.84 7.30
N HIS A 4 -1.89 -1.07 8.27
CA HIS A 4 -1.62 -2.40 8.83
C HIS A 4 -1.12 -2.28 10.26
N GLN A 5 -1.26 -3.36 11.04
CA GLN A 5 -0.74 -3.47 12.41
C GLN A 5 0.40 -4.47 12.55
N GLU A 6 0.58 -5.32 11.53
CA GLU A 6 1.60 -6.35 11.47
C GLU A 6 2.60 -6.02 10.37
N GLU A 7 3.76 -6.65 10.43
CA GLU A 7 4.79 -6.59 9.39
C GLU A 7 5.08 -7.99 8.86
N MET A 8 5.62 -8.03 7.64
CA MET A 8 6.04 -9.27 7.00
C MET A 8 7.56 -9.40 6.96
N ALA A 9 8.06 -10.62 7.15
CA ALA A 9 9.42 -10.97 6.82
C ALA A 9 9.56 -11.21 5.31
N LEU A 10 10.71 -10.86 4.74
CA LEU A 10 10.99 -11.16 3.33
C LEU A 10 11.08 -12.68 3.15
N PRO A 11 10.27 -13.29 2.26
CA PRO A 11 10.34 -14.73 2.03
C PRO A 11 11.71 -15.16 1.49
N PRO A 12 12.23 -16.36 1.85
CA PRO A 12 13.47 -16.87 1.28
C PRO A 12 13.43 -16.91 -0.25
N GLY A 13 14.46 -16.33 -0.89
CA GLY A 13 14.55 -16.27 -2.35
C GLY A 13 13.68 -15.19 -3.00
N ALA A 14 12.96 -14.38 -2.23
CA ALA A 14 12.27 -13.20 -2.76
C ALA A 14 13.23 -12.03 -2.97
N GLU A 15 12.94 -11.25 -4.01
CA GLU A 15 13.56 -9.96 -4.27
C GLU A 15 12.77 -8.86 -3.56
N LEU A 16 13.43 -8.08 -2.72
CA LEU A 16 12.86 -6.90 -2.08
C LEU A 16 12.77 -5.75 -3.09
N LEU A 17 11.58 -5.16 -3.25
CA LEU A 17 11.33 -4.09 -4.22
C LEU A 17 11.15 -2.74 -3.56
N ILE A 18 10.44 -2.70 -2.43
CA ILE A 18 10.11 -1.46 -1.72
C ILE A 18 10.33 -1.69 -0.22
N THR A 19 11.03 -0.74 0.42
CA THR A 19 11.26 -0.69 1.87
C THR A 19 10.34 0.31 2.57
N GLY A 20 10.19 0.18 3.89
CA GLY A 20 9.52 1.13 4.76
C GLY A 20 10.31 1.37 6.05
N SER A 21 9.94 2.38 6.84
CA SER A 21 10.61 2.68 8.11
C SER A 21 10.18 1.73 9.22
N ASP A 22 8.87 1.65 9.47
CA ASP A 22 8.30 0.92 10.62
C ASP A 22 7.98 -0.54 10.25
N ALA A 23 7.82 -0.81 8.96
CA ALA A 23 7.72 -2.16 8.39
C ALA A 23 8.66 -2.22 7.16
N PRO A 24 9.82 -2.92 7.26
CA PRO A 24 10.92 -2.81 6.31
C PRO A 24 10.66 -3.49 4.97
N VAL A 25 9.69 -4.40 4.90
CA VAL A 25 9.25 -5.05 3.65
C VAL A 25 7.90 -4.47 3.27
N GLN A 26 7.87 -3.66 2.21
CA GLN A 26 6.64 -3.05 1.69
C GLN A 26 6.17 -3.64 0.37
N ALA A 27 7.10 -4.13 -0.45
CA ALA A 27 6.79 -4.97 -1.60
C ALA A 27 7.96 -5.90 -1.94
N PHE A 28 7.63 -7.10 -2.42
CA PHE A 28 8.61 -8.07 -2.91
C PHE A 28 8.09 -8.83 -4.13
N ARG A 29 9.00 -9.52 -4.83
CA ARG A 29 8.69 -10.48 -5.89
C ARG A 29 9.35 -11.82 -5.58
N LEU A 30 8.62 -12.91 -5.77
CA LEU A 30 9.11 -14.28 -5.64
C LEU A 30 9.00 -15.00 -6.99
N GLY A 31 10.14 -15.40 -7.54
CA GLY A 31 10.19 -15.98 -8.88
C GLY A 31 9.67 -14.99 -9.93
N GLU A 32 9.14 -15.50 -11.03
CA GLU A 32 8.74 -14.65 -12.16
C GLU A 32 7.36 -14.01 -12.00
N PHE A 33 6.41 -14.71 -11.37
CA PHE A 33 4.98 -14.36 -11.44
C PHE A 33 4.28 -14.19 -10.09
N ALA A 34 5.00 -14.09 -8.98
CA ALA A 34 4.39 -13.84 -7.66
C ALA A 34 4.93 -12.54 -7.04
N TRP A 35 4.03 -11.67 -6.62
CA TRP A 35 4.33 -10.42 -5.92
C TRP A 35 3.55 -10.34 -4.61
N GLY A 36 4.12 -9.67 -3.63
CA GLY A 36 3.44 -9.31 -2.40
C GLY A 36 3.61 -7.81 -2.12
N THR A 37 2.56 -7.19 -1.61
CA THR A 37 2.56 -5.79 -1.17
C THR A 37 1.96 -5.71 0.24
N GLN A 38 2.63 -4.96 1.13
CA GLN A 38 2.10 -4.58 2.43
C GLN A 38 1.38 -3.23 2.35
N LEU A 39 1.88 -2.33 1.52
CA LEU A 39 1.20 -1.09 1.16
C LEU A 39 -0.03 -1.39 0.31
N HIS A 40 -0.97 -0.45 0.32
CA HIS A 40 -2.18 -0.48 -0.49
C HIS A 40 -2.04 0.53 -1.65
N PRO A 41 -1.73 0.07 -2.87
CA PRO A 41 -1.66 0.93 -4.05
C PRO A 41 -3.04 1.19 -4.70
N GLU A 42 -4.09 0.53 -4.23
CA GLU A 42 -5.44 0.56 -4.79
C GLU A 42 -6.34 1.64 -4.21
N THR A 43 -5.89 2.33 -3.16
CA THR A 43 -6.76 3.15 -2.31
C THR A 43 -6.78 4.62 -2.71
N ASP A 44 -7.92 5.25 -2.45
CA ASP A 44 -8.15 6.69 -2.40
C ASP A 44 -8.67 7.09 -1.00
N ALA A 45 -8.83 8.38 -0.75
CA ALA A 45 -9.35 8.93 0.51
C ALA A 45 -10.73 8.36 0.87
N ALA A 46 -11.59 8.12 -0.14
CA ALA A 46 -12.90 7.51 0.07
C ALA A 46 -12.79 6.07 0.57
N GLN A 47 -11.81 5.30 0.10
CA GLN A 47 -11.52 3.95 0.57
C GLN A 47 -10.99 3.96 2.01
N ILE A 48 -10.15 4.94 2.37
CA ILE A 48 -9.67 5.12 3.75
C ILE A 48 -10.81 5.45 4.69
N ALA A 49 -11.70 6.37 4.30
CA ALA A 49 -12.88 6.71 5.08
C ALA A 49 -13.75 5.46 5.35
N ARG A 50 -13.94 4.59 4.35
CA ARG A 50 -14.66 3.32 4.51
C ARG A 50 -13.97 2.33 5.44
N TRP A 51 -12.64 2.34 5.53
CA TRP A 51 -11.90 1.45 6.42
C TRP A 51 -11.84 1.93 7.86
N LEU A 52 -11.98 3.24 8.07
CA LEU A 52 -12.06 3.85 9.39
C LEU A 52 -13.49 3.76 9.95
N ASP A 53 -14.50 3.87 9.09
CA ASP A 53 -15.91 3.78 9.50
C ASP A 53 -16.23 2.44 10.16
N GLY A 54 -16.64 2.49 11.43
CA GLY A 54 -17.00 1.31 12.22
C GLY A 54 -15.81 0.42 12.63
N ASN A 55 -14.59 0.96 12.57
CA ASN A 55 -13.39 0.23 12.94
C ASN A 55 -13.00 0.50 14.40
N ASP A 56 -13.07 -0.52 15.25
CA ASP A 56 -12.72 -0.42 16.69
C ASP A 56 -11.19 -0.47 16.95
N LEU A 57 -10.36 -0.48 15.90
CA LEU A 57 -8.91 -0.49 16.06
C LEU A 57 -8.38 0.82 16.64
N ALA A 58 -7.38 0.71 17.51
CA ALA A 58 -6.70 1.86 18.07
C ALA A 58 -5.99 2.68 16.98
N LEU A 59 -6.32 3.97 16.92
CA LEU A 59 -5.66 4.92 16.03
C LEU A 59 -4.27 5.32 16.57
N PRO A 60 -3.36 5.79 15.70
CA PRO A 60 -2.09 6.34 16.14
C PRO A 60 -2.28 7.51 17.13
N ALA A 61 -1.34 7.67 18.06
CA ALA A 61 -1.44 8.69 19.09
C ALA A 61 -1.65 10.09 18.50
N GLY A 62 -2.70 10.79 18.97
CA GLY A 62 -3.05 12.13 18.51
C GLY A 62 -3.83 12.20 17.18
N LYS A 63 -4.17 11.05 16.57
CA LYS A 63 -5.01 10.99 15.37
C LYS A 63 -6.47 10.75 15.71
N THR A 64 -7.34 11.32 14.90
CA THR A 64 -8.77 10.96 14.79
C THR A 64 -9.03 10.43 13.39
N GLU A 65 -10.17 9.74 13.18
CA GLU A 65 -10.57 9.31 11.83
C GLU A 65 -10.58 10.49 10.86
N ASN A 66 -11.18 11.62 11.26
CA ASN A 66 -11.24 12.83 10.45
C ASN A 66 -9.85 13.42 10.15
N SER A 67 -8.90 13.38 11.10
CA SER A 67 -7.54 13.88 10.81
C SER A 67 -6.81 12.99 9.82
N ILE A 68 -7.01 11.67 9.90
CA ILE A 68 -6.40 10.72 8.96
C ILE A 68 -6.98 10.92 7.56
N ILE A 69 -8.30 11.01 7.45
CA ILE A 69 -8.98 11.26 6.16
C ILE A 69 -8.49 12.58 5.56
N ALA A 70 -8.46 13.66 6.34
CA ALA A 70 -8.00 14.97 5.87
C ALA A 70 -6.54 14.95 5.39
N GLU A 71 -5.66 14.21 6.06
CA GLU A 71 -4.27 14.04 5.61
C GLU A 71 -4.17 13.29 4.29
N VAL A 72 -4.97 12.25 4.08
CA VAL A 72 -5.01 11.53 2.80
C VAL A 72 -5.61 12.38 1.69
N GLU A 73 -6.65 13.16 1.99
CA GLU A 73 -7.30 14.07 1.02
C GLU A 73 -6.32 15.10 0.44
N VAL A 74 -5.31 15.54 1.21
CA VAL A 74 -4.28 16.48 0.71
C VAL A 74 -3.52 15.91 -0.49
N ASP A 75 -3.23 14.61 -0.48
CA ASP A 75 -2.41 13.94 -1.49
C ASP A 75 -3.20 12.91 -2.34
N ASP A 76 -4.53 12.92 -2.28
CA ASP A 76 -5.39 11.87 -2.85
C ASP A 76 -5.15 11.66 -4.35
N SER A 77 -5.07 12.75 -5.12
CA SER A 77 -4.78 12.67 -6.55
C SER A 77 -3.42 12.02 -6.82
N ALA A 78 -2.40 12.34 -6.02
CA ALA A 78 -1.08 11.75 -6.17
C ALA A 78 -1.09 10.26 -5.80
N LEU A 79 -1.83 9.88 -4.76
CA LEU A 79 -2.01 8.48 -4.36
C LEU A 79 -2.65 7.66 -5.50
N VAL A 80 -3.74 8.17 -6.06
CA VAL A 80 -4.46 7.53 -7.17
C VAL A 80 -3.58 7.43 -8.42
N ASP A 81 -2.88 8.50 -8.79
CA ASP A 81 -2.02 8.51 -9.97
C ASP A 81 -0.85 7.53 -9.84
N ASN A 82 -0.25 7.45 -8.65
CA ASN A 82 0.82 6.49 -8.35
C ASN A 82 0.31 5.05 -8.42
N GLY A 83 -0.85 4.76 -7.84
CA GLY A 83 -1.50 3.44 -7.92
C GLY A 83 -1.77 3.02 -9.36
N ARG A 84 -2.34 3.93 -10.17
CA ARG A 84 -2.59 3.69 -11.59
C ARG A 84 -1.30 3.47 -12.38
N ARG A 85 -0.24 4.22 -12.07
CA ARG A 85 1.07 4.04 -12.71
C ARG A 85 1.67 2.68 -12.37
N LEU A 86 1.57 2.23 -11.12
CA LEU A 86 2.02 0.91 -10.71
C LEU A 86 1.24 -0.19 -11.44
N ALA A 87 -0.09 -0.09 -11.49
CA ALA A 87 -0.93 -1.07 -12.19
C ALA A 87 -0.59 -1.16 -13.69
N ARG A 88 -0.39 -0.03 -14.37
CA ARG A 88 0.03 -0.03 -15.78
C ARG A 88 1.40 -0.66 -15.97
N ALA A 89 2.39 -0.28 -15.15
CA ALA A 89 3.74 -0.83 -15.22
C ALA A 89 3.74 -2.35 -14.99
N PHE A 90 2.87 -2.85 -14.12
CA PHE A 90 2.69 -4.29 -13.91
C PHE A 90 2.16 -5.00 -15.16
N VAL A 91 1.13 -4.44 -15.82
CA VAL A 91 0.60 -5.01 -17.07
C VAL A 91 1.65 -4.98 -18.18
N GLU A 92 2.33 -3.85 -18.37
CA GLU A 92 3.41 -3.70 -19.36
C GLU A 92 4.55 -4.70 -19.13
N PHE A 93 4.91 -4.93 -17.85
CA PHE A 93 5.92 -5.92 -17.48
C PHE A 93 5.50 -7.35 -17.88
N LEU A 94 4.23 -7.71 -17.69
CA LEU A 94 3.72 -9.03 -18.08
C LEU A 94 3.62 -9.19 -19.59
N ASP A 95 3.18 -8.16 -20.31
CA ASP A 95 3.09 -8.18 -21.77
C ASP A 95 4.46 -8.38 -22.44
N GLY A 96 5.52 -7.78 -21.87
CA GLY A 96 6.89 -7.96 -22.35
C GLY A 96 7.49 -9.35 -22.10
N ARG A 97 6.78 -10.24 -21.40
CA ARG A 97 7.22 -11.61 -21.05
C ARG A 97 6.38 -12.70 -21.73
N ARG A 98 5.48 -12.31 -22.62
CA ARG A 98 4.71 -13.22 -23.48
C ARG A 98 5.51 -13.62 -24.71
#